data_AF-A0A2J6QZL4-F1
#
_entry.id   AF-A0A2J6QZL4-F1
#
_cell.length_a   1.000
_cell.length_b   1.000
_cell.length_c   1.000
_cell.angle_alpha   90.00
_cell.angle_beta   90.00
_cell.angle_gamma   90.00
#
_symmetry.space_group_name_H-M   'P 1'
#
loop_
_entity.id
_entity.type
_entity.pdbx_description
1 polymer ?
#
loop_
_entity_poly.entity_id
_entity_poly.type
_entity_poly.pdbx_seq_one_letter_code
_entity_poly.pdbx_strand_id
1 'polypeptide(L)'
;MLFEKKKEAALSGSNLFQSPPPAYEDGSTAGTSLANSAPSISPSSSTTPKPRKSLATFLRPFAKRIRAADTPQWAWSNVQCREWLAAVLVEYCNRDPVVARELAENMFADGGFGPRLYTTKLVTWEGYVGKRDAEGIHGLLLSLRKEKGAVPASVKIDTS
;
A
#
# COMPACT_ATOMS: atom_id res chain seq x y z
N MET A 1 -29.01 -1.25 57.22
CA MET A 1 -29.00 0.22 57.07
C MET A 1 -28.70 0.50 55.60
N LEU A 2 -29.72 0.76 54.76
CA LEU A 2 -30.12 2.12 54.33
C LEU A 2 -28.90 2.93 53.84
N PHE A 3 -28.78 3.29 52.56
CA PHE A 3 -29.68 4.21 51.85
C PHE A 3 -30.03 3.79 50.41
N GLU A 4 -31.33 3.89 50.12
CA GLU A 4 -31.93 4.07 48.80
C GLU A 4 -31.58 5.47 48.22
N LYS A 5 -31.65 5.67 46.88
CA LYS A 5 -32.88 6.11 46.16
C LYS A 5 -32.58 6.87 44.84
N LYS A 6 -33.17 6.35 43.76
CA LYS A 6 -33.84 7.01 42.60
C LYS A 6 -33.16 8.16 41.84
N LYS A 7 -33.17 8.03 40.50
CA LYS A 7 -34.24 8.64 39.67
C LYS A 7 -34.40 7.95 38.30
N GLU A 8 -35.66 7.73 37.96
CA GLU A 8 -36.22 7.21 36.71
C GLU A 8 -36.47 8.34 35.69
N ALA A 9 -36.82 7.88 34.48
CA ALA A 9 -37.76 8.44 33.50
C ALA A 9 -37.16 9.34 32.40
N ALA A 10 -37.64 9.35 31.16
CA ALA A 10 -38.50 8.49 30.34
C ALA A 10 -38.65 9.20 28.97
N LEU A 11 -39.15 8.48 27.94
CA LEU A 11 -39.81 9.00 26.72
C LEU A 11 -38.91 9.75 25.73
N SER A 12 -39.19 9.88 24.44
CA SER A 12 -40.12 9.31 23.46
C SER A 12 -39.81 10.12 22.19
N GLY A 13 -39.71 9.50 21.04
CA GLY A 13 -39.36 10.22 19.81
C GLY A 13 -39.43 9.33 18.58
N SER A 14 -40.65 8.89 18.29
CA SER A 14 -40.99 8.14 17.10
C SER A 14 -41.04 9.02 15.84
N ASN A 15 -40.53 8.42 14.76
CA ASN A 15 -41.14 8.34 13.44
C ASN A 15 -41.02 9.50 12.41
N LEU A 16 -40.92 8.99 11.17
CA LEU A 16 -41.59 9.39 9.93
C LEU A 16 -40.77 10.16 8.88
N PHE A 17 -40.89 9.61 7.67
CA PHE A 17 -40.76 10.23 6.35
C PHE A 17 -39.34 10.37 5.76
N GLN A 18 -39.04 10.08 4.50
CA GLN A 18 -39.62 9.30 3.40
C GLN A 18 -38.57 9.33 2.27
N SER A 19 -38.55 8.29 1.42
CA SER A 19 -37.61 7.99 0.32
C SER A 19 -37.67 8.96 -0.91
N PRO A 20 -37.14 8.63 -2.12
CA PRO A 20 -35.84 9.04 -2.69
C PRO A 20 -36.02 9.79 -4.08
N PRO A 21 -35.02 9.89 -5.02
CA PRO A 21 -34.94 10.87 -6.14
C PRO A 21 -35.63 10.40 -7.44
N PRO A 22 -35.80 11.27 -8.47
CA PRO A 22 -34.98 11.24 -9.73
C PRO A 22 -34.91 12.64 -10.42
N ALA A 23 -34.36 12.92 -11.60
CA ALA A 23 -33.29 12.43 -12.49
C ALA A 23 -33.10 13.49 -13.62
N TYR A 24 -32.12 13.25 -14.50
CA TYR A 24 -31.87 13.76 -15.87
C TYR A 24 -32.50 15.08 -16.36
N GLU A 25 -31.70 15.90 -17.06
CA GLU A 25 -32.18 16.71 -18.19
C GLU A 25 -31.16 16.64 -19.35
N ASP A 26 -31.73 16.39 -20.53
CA ASP A 26 -31.24 16.46 -21.90
C ASP A 26 -30.66 17.87 -22.19
N GLY A 27 -29.72 18.12 -23.11
CA GLY A 27 -29.76 17.78 -24.52
C GLY A 27 -29.87 19.06 -25.38
N SER A 28 -28.96 19.20 -26.35
CA SER A 28 -29.15 19.88 -27.64
C SER A 28 -29.00 21.41 -27.76
N THR A 29 -27.99 21.86 -28.52
CA THR A 29 -28.24 22.66 -29.74
C THR A 29 -27.07 22.62 -30.74
N ALA A 30 -27.44 22.59 -32.01
CA ALA A 30 -26.64 22.29 -33.19
C ALA A 30 -25.85 23.48 -33.78
N GLY A 31 -24.99 23.22 -34.77
CA GLY A 31 -24.48 24.25 -35.68
C GLY A 31 -23.29 23.87 -36.56
N THR A 32 -23.57 23.26 -37.71
CA THR A 32 -22.75 23.15 -38.95
C THR A 32 -22.23 24.54 -39.40
N SER A 33 -21.17 24.80 -40.19
CA SER A 33 -20.50 24.08 -41.28
C SER A 33 -19.28 24.89 -41.81
N LEU A 34 -18.35 24.19 -42.50
CA LEU A 34 -17.52 24.60 -43.66
C LEU A 34 -16.55 25.80 -43.59
N ALA A 35 -15.24 25.53 -43.78
CA ALA A 35 -14.48 26.02 -44.94
C ALA A 35 -13.07 25.39 -45.06
N ASN A 36 -12.71 25.08 -46.30
CA ASN A 36 -11.46 24.53 -46.82
C ASN A 36 -10.17 25.26 -46.37
N SER A 37 -9.06 24.54 -46.28
CA SER A 37 -7.88 24.69 -47.18
C SER A 37 -6.66 23.90 -46.67
N ALA A 38 -6.17 22.94 -47.47
CA ALA A 38 -4.78 22.47 -47.45
C ALA A 38 -3.91 23.52 -48.20
N PRO A 39 -2.57 23.65 -48.01
CA PRO A 39 -1.61 22.56 -48.20
C PRO A 39 -0.30 22.65 -47.36
N SER A 40 0.64 21.74 -47.68
CA SER A 40 2.07 21.73 -47.33
C SER A 40 2.48 21.06 -46.02
N ILE A 41 2.63 19.74 -46.11
CA ILE A 41 3.39 18.92 -45.16
C ILE A 41 4.86 18.97 -45.59
N SER A 42 5.67 19.76 -44.89
CA SER A 42 7.13 19.61 -44.90
C SER A 42 7.52 18.56 -43.84
N PRO A 43 8.21 17.47 -44.18
CA PRO A 43 8.70 16.52 -43.18
C PRO A 43 10.09 16.96 -42.71
N SER A 44 10.14 17.82 -41.69
CA SER A 44 11.37 18.08 -40.94
C SER A 44 11.07 18.04 -39.45
N SER A 45 10.99 16.84 -38.90
CA SER A 45 11.15 16.61 -37.47
C SER A 45 11.96 15.34 -37.26
N SER A 46 13.27 15.56 -37.07
CA SER A 46 14.22 14.61 -36.53
C SER A 46 13.74 14.17 -35.14
N THR A 47 12.86 13.17 -35.11
CA THR A 47 12.43 12.54 -33.86
C THR A 47 13.44 11.45 -33.55
N THR A 48 14.45 11.82 -32.76
CA THR A 48 15.32 10.85 -32.10
C THR A 48 14.43 9.88 -31.31
N PRO A 49 14.51 8.56 -31.57
CA PRO A 49 13.75 7.61 -30.78
C PRO A 49 14.38 7.57 -29.38
N LYS A 50 13.63 8.08 -28.39
CA LYS A 50 13.93 7.87 -26.97
C LYS A 50 14.27 6.39 -26.76
N PRO A 51 15.37 6.06 -26.06
CA PRO A 51 15.73 4.68 -25.81
C PRO A 51 14.63 4.05 -24.97
N ARG A 52 13.81 3.20 -25.61
CA ARG A 52 12.90 2.30 -24.91
C ARG A 52 13.77 1.50 -23.95
N LYS A 53 13.52 1.65 -22.64
CA LYS A 53 14.21 0.91 -21.59
C LYS A 53 14.17 -0.56 -21.98
N SER A 54 15.33 -1.08 -22.37
CA SER A 54 15.49 -2.42 -22.91
C SER A 54 14.97 -3.43 -21.90
N LEU A 55 14.26 -4.45 -22.41
CA LEU A 55 13.86 -5.65 -21.68
C LEU A 55 15.06 -6.35 -20.99
N ALA A 56 16.30 -5.99 -21.35
CA ALA A 56 17.51 -6.40 -20.66
C ALA A 56 17.59 -5.95 -19.18
N THR A 57 16.75 -5.01 -18.73
CA THR A 57 16.65 -4.68 -17.28
C THR A 57 15.98 -5.81 -16.48
N PHE A 58 15.19 -6.68 -17.14
CA PHE A 58 14.51 -7.80 -16.49
C PHE A 58 15.41 -9.03 -16.31
N LEU A 59 16.55 -9.09 -16.99
CA LEU A 59 17.53 -10.17 -16.84
C LEU A 59 18.62 -9.77 -15.84
N ARG A 60 18.21 -9.25 -14.68
CA ARG A 60 19.12 -9.12 -13.55
C ARG A 60 19.52 -10.54 -13.16
N PRO A 61 20.81 -10.93 -13.21
CA PRO A 61 21.23 -12.30 -12.94
C PRO A 61 20.75 -12.69 -11.54
N PHE A 62 19.94 -13.75 -11.49
CA PHE A 62 19.30 -14.38 -10.32
C PHE A 62 19.79 -13.83 -8.98
N ALA A 63 19.29 -12.65 -8.60
CA ALA A 63 19.21 -12.31 -7.18
C ALA A 63 18.29 -13.40 -6.61
N LYS A 64 18.83 -14.21 -5.68
CA LYS A 64 18.07 -15.24 -4.99
C LYS A 64 16.71 -14.66 -4.62
N ARG A 65 15.62 -15.21 -5.20
CA ARG A 65 14.26 -14.73 -4.95
C ARG A 65 14.03 -14.73 -3.45
N ILE A 66 13.74 -13.56 -2.89
CA ILE A 66 13.39 -13.44 -1.47
C ILE A 66 12.01 -14.07 -1.25
N ARG A 67 11.92 -14.92 -0.23
CA ARG A 67 10.71 -15.65 0.15
C ARG A 67 10.16 -15.12 1.47
N ALA A 68 8.88 -15.36 1.75
CA ALA A 68 8.27 -14.96 3.01
C ALA A 68 8.97 -15.57 4.24
N ALA A 69 9.46 -16.81 4.09
CA ALA A 69 10.19 -17.53 5.13
C ALA A 69 11.66 -17.08 5.30
N ASP A 70 12.21 -16.24 4.42
CA ASP A 70 13.57 -15.75 4.59
C ASP A 70 13.62 -14.72 5.72
N THR A 71 14.66 -14.77 6.55
CA THR A 71 14.89 -13.78 7.61
C THR A 71 15.26 -12.43 7.01
N PRO A 72 14.50 -11.35 7.30
CA PRO A 72 14.90 -10.02 6.89
C PRO A 72 16.27 -9.64 7.40
N GLN A 73 17.11 -9.10 6.52
CA GLN A 73 18.46 -8.73 6.91
C GLN A 73 18.50 -7.24 7.23
N TRP A 74 19.21 -6.86 8.28
CA TRP A 74 19.47 -5.46 8.64
C TRP A 74 20.05 -4.66 7.47
N ALA A 75 20.88 -5.31 6.66
CA ALA A 75 21.55 -4.70 5.51
C ALA A 75 20.72 -4.74 4.21
N TRP A 76 19.46 -5.19 4.25
CA TRP A 76 18.64 -5.24 3.04
C TRP A 76 18.34 -3.84 2.50
N SER A 77 18.41 -3.74 1.18
CA SER A 77 17.97 -2.57 0.44
C SER A 77 16.45 -2.42 0.48
N ASN A 78 15.98 -1.22 0.13
CA ASN A 78 14.55 -0.93 -0.03
C ASN A 78 13.82 -1.96 -0.91
N VAL A 79 14.43 -2.35 -2.04
CA VAL A 79 13.85 -3.32 -2.98
C VAL A 79 13.65 -4.67 -2.30
N GLN A 80 14.67 -5.15 -1.58
CA GLN A 80 14.62 -6.44 -0.88
C GLN A 80 13.57 -6.44 0.24
N CYS A 81 13.45 -5.33 0.98
CA CYS A 81 12.40 -5.20 2.00
C CYS A 81 10.99 -5.25 1.38
N ARG A 82 10.78 -4.58 0.23
CA ARG A 82 9.49 -4.62 -0.48
C ARG A 82 9.17 -6.00 -1.02
N GLU A 83 10.15 -6.68 -1.61
CA GLU A 83 9.98 -8.06 -2.10
C GLU A 83 9.60 -9.01 -0.97
N TRP A 84 10.28 -8.92 0.18
CA TRP A 84 9.95 -9.73 1.35
C TRP A 84 8.55 -9.45 1.88
N LEU A 85 8.20 -8.17 2.06
CA LEU A 85 6.90 -7.80 2.61
C LEU A 85 5.76 -8.23 1.69
N ALA A 86 5.92 -8.07 0.37
CA ALA A 86 4.94 -8.56 -0.59
C ALA A 86 4.79 -10.10 -0.49
N ALA A 87 5.90 -10.84 -0.36
CA ALA A 87 5.85 -12.28 -0.19
C ALA A 87 5.12 -12.69 1.11
N VAL A 88 5.41 -12.02 2.23
CA VAL A 88 4.73 -12.26 3.52
C VAL A 88 3.23 -11.98 3.43
N LEU A 89 2.84 -10.87 2.81
CA LEU A 89 1.43 -10.51 2.65
C LEU A 89 0.67 -11.54 1.81
N VAL A 90 1.31 -12.12 0.79
CA VAL A 90 0.70 -13.19 -0.01
C VAL A 90 0.65 -14.51 0.77
N GLU A 91 1.79 -14.98 1.28
CA GLU A 91 1.91 -16.33 1.84
C GLU A 91 1.28 -16.46 3.22
N TYR A 92 1.40 -15.44 4.07
CA TYR A 92 0.96 -15.50 5.47
C TYR A 92 -0.28 -14.67 5.76
N CYS A 93 -0.54 -13.61 4.99
CA CYS A 93 -1.75 -12.78 5.15
C CYS A 93 -2.82 -13.06 4.08
N ASN A 94 -2.56 -13.99 3.14
CA ASN A 94 -3.48 -14.40 2.07
C ASN A 94 -4.03 -13.20 1.26
N ARG A 95 -3.18 -12.19 1.03
CA ARG A 95 -3.50 -11.04 0.20
C ARG A 95 -3.31 -11.37 -1.28
N ASP A 96 -4.11 -10.71 -2.12
CA ASP A 96 -3.90 -10.74 -3.56
C ASP A 96 -2.48 -10.22 -3.90
N PRO A 97 -1.74 -10.85 -4.83
CA PRO A 97 -0.37 -10.44 -5.15
C PRO A 97 -0.22 -8.99 -5.62
N VAL A 98 -1.22 -8.44 -6.31
CA VAL A 98 -1.18 -7.04 -6.77
C VAL A 98 -1.32 -6.12 -5.58
N VAL A 99 -2.31 -6.37 -4.73
CA VAL A 99 -2.55 -5.61 -3.49
C VAL A 99 -1.35 -5.69 -2.54
N ALA A 100 -0.76 -6.89 -2.38
CA ALA A 100 0.42 -7.09 -1.55
C ALA A 100 1.62 -6.25 -2.02
N ARG A 101 1.81 -6.16 -3.34
CA ARG A 101 2.86 -5.31 -3.93
C ARG A 101 2.62 -3.84 -3.67
N GLU A 102 1.40 -3.36 -3.88
CA GLU A 102 1.03 -1.97 -3.64
C GLU A 102 1.21 -1.58 -2.16
N LEU A 103 0.78 -2.44 -1.24
CA LEU A 103 0.99 -2.24 0.20
C LEU A 103 2.47 -2.15 0.56
N ALA A 104 3.30 -3.06 0.01
CA ALA A 104 4.73 -3.04 0.22
C ALA A 104 5.40 -1.79 -0.38
N GLU A 105 4.97 -1.36 -1.58
CA GLU A 105 5.45 -0.13 -2.20
C GLU A 105 5.09 1.10 -1.37
N ASN A 106 3.85 1.19 -0.85
CA ASN A 106 3.37 2.30 -0.04
C ASN A 106 4.10 2.40 1.31
N MET A 107 4.30 1.28 2.00
CA MET A 107 5.03 1.29 3.29
C MET A 107 6.46 1.84 3.14
N PHE A 108 7.08 1.62 1.98
CA PHE A 108 8.47 1.98 1.71
C PHE A 108 8.60 3.16 0.73
N ALA A 109 7.52 3.92 0.51
CA ALA A 109 7.46 5.01 -0.47
C ALA A 109 8.49 6.12 -0.17
N ASP A 110 8.64 6.51 1.10
CA ASP A 110 9.61 7.51 1.55
C ASP A 110 11.05 6.95 1.66
N GLY A 111 11.31 5.79 1.04
CA GLY A 111 12.56 5.06 1.20
C GLY A 111 12.59 4.22 2.47
N GLY A 112 13.76 3.66 2.76
CA GLY A 112 13.96 2.75 3.89
C GLY A 112 14.79 1.53 3.51
N PHE A 113 15.28 0.84 4.53
CA PHE A 113 16.16 -0.31 4.42
C PHE A 113 15.85 -1.27 5.59
N GLY A 114 16.56 -2.39 5.68
CA GLY A 114 16.33 -3.47 6.66
C GLY A 114 15.89 -3.04 8.07
N PRO A 115 16.47 -2.00 8.71
CA PRO A 115 16.09 -1.57 10.05
C PRO A 115 14.64 -1.13 10.14
N ARG A 116 14.09 -0.50 9.08
CA ARG A 116 12.70 -0.05 9.06
C ARG A 116 11.73 -1.21 9.31
N LEU A 117 12.05 -2.42 8.88
CA LEU A 117 11.22 -3.60 9.20
C LEU A 117 11.16 -3.81 10.72
N TYR A 118 12.30 -3.80 11.40
CA TYR A 118 12.39 -4.12 12.83
C TYR A 118 12.05 -2.98 13.79
N THR A 119 12.17 -1.72 13.36
CA THR A 119 11.95 -0.54 14.23
C THR A 119 10.59 0.10 14.03
N THR A 120 9.83 -0.30 13.00
CA THR A 120 8.49 0.24 12.78
C THR A 120 7.54 -0.28 13.86
N LYS A 121 6.88 0.64 14.56
CA LYS A 121 5.92 0.33 15.63
C LYS A 121 4.68 -0.36 15.07
N LEU A 122 4.04 -1.20 15.88
CA LEU A 122 2.81 -1.90 15.51
C LEU A 122 1.73 -0.94 14.96
N VAL A 123 1.46 0.18 15.64
CA VAL A 123 0.46 1.18 15.17
C VAL A 123 0.74 1.72 13.77
N THR A 124 2.03 1.85 13.41
CA THR A 124 2.42 2.28 12.07
C THR A 124 2.14 1.18 11.06
N TRP A 125 2.44 -0.08 11.39
CA TRP A 125 2.06 -1.23 10.57
C TRP A 125 0.55 -1.31 10.35
N GLU A 126 -0.25 -1.12 11.40
CA GLU A 126 -1.71 -1.12 11.31
C GLU A 126 -2.23 -0.08 10.30
N GLY A 127 -1.60 1.09 10.26
CA GLY A 127 -1.92 2.14 9.30
C GLY A 127 -1.64 1.79 7.84
N TYR A 128 -0.70 0.87 7.56
CA TYR A 128 -0.36 0.45 6.19
C TYR A 128 -1.13 -0.80 5.75
N VAL A 129 -1.08 -1.87 6.54
CA VAL A 129 -1.57 -3.20 6.13
C VAL A 129 -2.89 -3.59 6.82
N GLY A 130 -3.35 -2.78 7.76
CA GLY A 130 -4.50 -3.07 8.61
C GLY A 130 -4.12 -3.91 9.84
N LYS A 131 -5.01 -3.90 10.84
CA LYS A 131 -4.74 -4.47 12.17
C LYS A 131 -4.28 -5.93 12.17
N ARG A 132 -5.06 -6.81 11.54
CA ARG A 132 -4.80 -8.27 11.55
C ARG A 132 -3.42 -8.60 10.96
N ASP A 133 -3.09 -8.00 9.83
CA ASP A 133 -1.84 -8.29 9.12
C ASP A 133 -0.66 -7.68 9.87
N ALA A 134 -0.84 -6.48 10.42
CA ALA A 134 0.16 -5.80 11.23
C ALA A 134 0.58 -6.63 12.45
N GLU A 135 -0.38 -7.19 13.20
CA GLU A 135 -0.10 -8.07 14.34
C GLU A 135 0.72 -9.30 13.91
N GLY A 136 0.35 -9.94 12.80
CA GLY A 136 1.06 -11.10 12.26
C GLY A 136 2.48 -10.78 11.81
N ILE A 137 2.65 -9.71 11.02
CA ILE A 137 3.95 -9.28 10.50
C ILE A 137 4.87 -8.81 11.63
N HIS A 138 4.35 -8.00 12.55
CA HIS A 138 5.13 -7.51 13.68
C HIS A 138 5.55 -8.66 14.60
N GLY A 139 4.66 -9.61 14.88
CA GLY A 139 4.98 -10.82 15.63
C GLY A 139 6.07 -11.67 14.96
N LEU A 140 5.99 -11.84 13.63
CA LEU A 140 7.02 -12.53 12.85
C LEU A 140 8.38 -11.81 12.92
N LEU A 141 8.41 -10.49 12.81
CA LEU A 141 9.65 -9.72 12.90
C LEU A 141 10.27 -9.77 14.30
N LEU A 142 9.45 -9.80 15.35
CA LEU A 142 9.92 -9.98 16.72
C LEU A 142 10.57 -11.36 16.93
N SER A 143 10.00 -12.42 16.36
CA SER A 143 10.59 -13.76 16.46
C SER A 143 11.90 -13.87 15.67
N LEU A 144 11.98 -13.20 14.51
CA LEU A 144 13.16 -13.20 13.64
C LEU A 144 14.29 -12.27 14.10
N ARG A 145 14.05 -11.35 15.04
CA ARG A 145 15.04 -10.35 15.50
C ARG A 145 16.40 -10.93 15.88
N LYS A 146 16.40 -12.11 16.49
CA LYS A 146 17.61 -12.75 17.04
C LYS A 146 18.33 -13.63 16.01
N GLU A 147 17.73 -13.81 14.83
CA GLU A 147 18.31 -14.60 13.77
C GLU A 147 19.52 -13.91 13.14
N LYS A 148 20.37 -14.73 12.51
CA LYS A 148 21.61 -14.25 11.91
C LYS A 148 21.31 -13.16 10.86
N GLY A 149 21.91 -11.99 11.07
CA GLY A 149 21.84 -10.85 10.17
C GLY A 149 20.55 -10.03 10.26
N ALA A 150 19.60 -10.41 11.13
CA ALA A 150 18.37 -9.67 11.37
C ALA A 150 18.61 -8.30 12.03
N VAL A 151 19.23 -8.30 13.22
CA VAL A 151 19.59 -7.08 13.96
C VAL A 151 21.01 -7.27 14.53
N PRO A 152 21.94 -6.33 14.35
CA PRO A 152 23.26 -6.39 14.98
C PRO A 152 23.15 -6.40 16.50
N ALA A 153 23.97 -7.20 17.17
CA ALA A 153 23.94 -7.34 18.64
C ALA A 153 24.19 -6.02 19.40
N SER A 154 24.79 -5.02 18.76
CA SER A 154 25.03 -3.69 19.33
C SER A 154 23.79 -2.78 19.33
N VAL A 155 22.73 -3.13 18.60
CA VAL A 155 21.54 -2.27 18.45
C VAL A 155 20.45 -2.71 19.40
N LYS A 156 19.99 -1.78 20.25
CA LYS A 156 18.81 -1.96 21.10
C LYS A 156 17.60 -1.34 20.40
N ILE A 157 16.58 -2.14 20.14
CA ILE A 157 15.33 -1.67 19.54
C ILE A 157 14.24 -1.77 20.61
N ASP A 158 13.70 -0.62 20.98
CA ASP A 158 12.52 -0.53 21.83
C ASP A 158 11.26 -0.86 21.00
N THR A 159 10.50 -1.84 21.46
CA THR A 159 9.28 -2.32 20.80
C THR A 159 8.05 -2.16 21.67
N SER A 160 8.15 -1.31 22.70
CA SER A 160 7.06 -0.97 23.63
C SER A 160 6.01 -0.08 22.99
#